data_AF-A0A3P9NRE9-F1
#
_entry.id   AF-A0A3P9NRE9-F1
#
_cell.length_a   1.000
_cell.length_b   1.000
_cell.length_c   1.000
_cell.angle_alpha   90.00
_cell.angle_beta   90.00
_cell.angle_gamma   90.00
#
_symmetry.space_group_name_H-M   'P 1'
#
loop_
_entity.id
_entity.type
_entity.pdbx_description
1 polymer ?
#
loop_
_entity_poly.entity_id
_entity_poly.type
_entity_poly.pdbx_seq_one_letter_code
_entity_poly.pdbx_strand_id
1 'polypeptide(L)'
;MSFNFLPKFLFVSNLLKAVKIRQRVPNDVVKPAASAGLMHHLRGMHRYTLEMIAMNHFPQAFREVVQAAILDRAMQASLEQEKKLNWCRELKKMVPLRTNGDGNCLLHAASQYMLGVQDTDLVLRKALHGVLKETDTAVFKARFQAELLQSQEFTQTGLRYTTMNWEDEWDKIVKMASPVSSSNGLQFDSLEDIHIFILSNILRRPIVVIADQVVRSMKSGSSISPLNVGGIYLPLHWPPTECYKYPIVLGYDSQHFAPLITVKDSGPEIRAVPLINPKRVGFEELKVHFLMEKEQPQKERLLNDYLHLIEIPVIGLGHETAWIMKAAKYVGFIKSGPRAD
;
A
#
# COMPACT_ATOMS: atom_id res chain seq x y z
N MET A 1 19.02 4.55 31.43
CA MET A 1 18.63 5.00 30.07
C MET A 1 19.51 4.27 29.08
N SER A 2 19.01 3.21 28.44
CA SER A 2 19.75 2.55 27.36
C SER A 2 19.66 3.43 26.11
N PHE A 3 20.79 4.02 25.70
CA PHE A 3 20.90 4.66 24.40
C PHE A 3 20.70 3.58 23.33
N ASN A 4 19.62 3.67 22.59
CA ASN A 4 19.34 2.74 21.50
C ASN A 4 20.21 3.17 20.30
N PHE A 5 21.40 2.59 20.17
CA PHE A 5 22.40 2.96 19.15
C PHE A 5 22.03 2.52 17.72
N LEU A 6 20.97 1.72 17.57
CA LEU A 6 20.56 1.24 16.25
C LEU A 6 19.79 2.31 15.46
N PRO A 7 20.07 2.42 14.15
CA PRO A 7 19.33 3.34 13.30
C PRO A 7 17.85 2.95 13.24
N LYS A 8 16.99 3.97 13.22
CA LYS A 8 15.52 3.80 13.13
C LYS A 8 15.04 3.38 11.74
N PHE A 9 15.86 3.57 10.71
CA PHE A 9 15.52 3.26 9.31
C PHE A 9 16.59 2.38 8.67
N LEU A 10 16.14 1.40 7.87
CA LEU A 10 17.02 0.43 7.21
C LEU A 10 18.09 1.09 6.34
N PHE A 11 17.72 2.15 5.59
CA PHE A 11 18.63 2.82 4.66
C PHE A 11 19.81 3.53 5.35
N VAL A 12 19.70 3.83 6.65
CA VAL A 12 20.79 4.45 7.43
C VAL A 12 21.93 3.47 7.67
N SER A 13 21.68 2.15 7.60
CA SER A 13 22.74 1.13 7.72
C SER A 13 23.81 1.22 6.62
N ASN A 14 23.45 1.76 5.45
CA ASN A 14 24.37 1.99 4.35
C ASN A 14 23.86 3.13 3.46
N LEU A 15 24.18 4.37 3.85
CA LEU A 15 23.75 5.58 3.14
C LEU A 15 24.23 5.62 1.69
N LEU A 16 25.45 5.13 1.41
CA LEU A 16 25.99 5.08 0.05
C LEU A 16 25.13 4.20 -0.87
N LYS A 17 24.76 2.99 -0.39
CA LYS A 17 23.88 2.08 -1.13
C LYS A 17 22.49 2.71 -1.31
N ALA A 18 21.96 3.36 -0.27
CA ALA A 18 20.67 4.04 -0.34
C ALA A 18 20.66 5.18 -1.37
N VAL A 19 21.73 5.98 -1.44
CA VAL A 19 21.91 7.03 -2.46
C VAL A 19 21.98 6.41 -3.85
N LYS A 20 22.78 5.35 -4.05
CA LYS A 20 22.87 4.66 -5.36
C LYS A 20 21.52 4.11 -5.82
N ILE A 21 20.71 3.57 -4.91
CA ILE A 21 19.35 3.11 -5.23
C ILE A 21 18.49 4.30 -5.65
N ARG A 22 18.45 5.37 -4.85
CA ARG A 22 17.65 6.57 -5.15
C ARG A 22 18.04 7.23 -6.47
N GLN A 23 19.33 7.28 -6.80
CA GLN A 23 19.81 7.81 -8.08
C GLN A 23 19.39 6.97 -9.29
N ARG A 24 19.08 5.68 -9.11
CA ARG A 24 18.58 4.82 -10.19
C ARG A 24 17.09 4.98 -10.45
N VAL A 25 16.30 5.34 -9.43
CA VAL A 25 14.82 5.44 -9.56
C VAL A 25 14.40 6.44 -10.64
N PRO A 26 14.94 7.68 -10.73
CA PRO A 26 14.58 8.62 -11.78
C PRO A 26 14.80 8.07 -13.20
N ASN A 27 15.87 7.30 -13.40
CA ASN A 27 16.22 6.71 -14.70
C ASN A 27 15.29 5.55 -15.08
N ASP A 28 14.53 5.00 -14.13
CA ASP A 28 13.53 3.98 -14.36
C ASP A 28 12.14 4.57 -14.66
N VAL A 29 11.91 5.87 -14.40
CA VAL A 29 10.67 6.56 -14.73
C VAL A 29 10.59 6.81 -16.23
N VAL A 30 9.60 6.22 -16.88
CA VAL A 30 9.27 6.44 -18.29
C VAL A 30 8.18 7.50 -18.40
N LYS A 31 8.40 8.54 -19.20
CA LYS A 31 7.42 9.59 -19.49
C LYS A 31 6.71 9.35 -20.84
N PRO A 32 5.42 9.69 -21.00
CA PRO A 32 4.65 9.58 -22.24
C PRO A 32 5.26 10.33 -23.43
N ALA A 33 5.90 11.48 -23.22
CA ALA A 33 6.56 12.17 -24.34
C ALA A 33 7.77 11.38 -24.91
N ALA A 34 8.33 10.44 -24.14
CA ALA A 34 9.51 9.65 -24.52
C ALA A 34 9.15 8.25 -25.04
N SER A 35 7.89 7.85 -24.98
CA SER A 35 7.38 6.54 -25.42
C SER A 35 5.90 6.71 -25.73
N ALA A 36 5.34 6.12 -26.79
CA ALA A 36 3.91 6.20 -27.12
C ALA A 36 2.93 5.62 -26.05
N GLY A 37 3.36 5.49 -24.80
CA GLY A 37 2.60 5.02 -23.65
C GLY A 37 1.71 6.10 -23.04
N LEU A 38 0.71 5.61 -22.29
CA LEU A 38 -0.44 6.37 -21.81
C LEU A 38 -0.17 7.26 -20.59
N MET A 39 0.81 6.91 -19.76
CA MET A 39 1.10 7.63 -18.52
C MET A 39 2.55 7.40 -18.02
N HIS A 40 2.98 8.19 -17.04
CA HIS A 40 4.25 7.99 -16.37
C HIS A 40 4.23 6.63 -15.66
N HIS A 41 5.28 5.82 -15.83
CA HIS A 41 5.36 4.51 -15.18
C HIS A 41 6.80 4.08 -14.91
N LEU A 42 7.01 3.11 -14.02
CA LEU A 42 8.32 2.50 -13.78
C LEU A 42 8.61 1.39 -14.79
N ARG A 43 9.79 1.42 -15.41
CA ARG A 43 10.22 0.43 -16.41
C ARG A 43 10.45 -0.96 -15.81
N GLY A 44 11.18 -1.05 -14.70
CA GLY A 44 11.57 -2.36 -14.14
C GLY A 44 11.72 -2.42 -12.62
N MET A 45 12.01 -1.30 -11.96
CA MET A 45 12.28 -1.28 -10.52
C MET A 45 11.03 -1.61 -9.67
N HIS A 46 9.83 -1.49 -10.24
CA HIS A 46 8.57 -1.87 -9.59
C HIS A 46 8.47 -3.36 -9.23
N ARG A 47 9.31 -4.23 -9.81
CA ARG A 47 9.30 -5.69 -9.59
C ARG A 47 10.06 -6.14 -8.34
N TYR A 48 10.91 -5.27 -7.77
CA TYR A 48 11.66 -5.60 -6.56
C TYR A 48 10.75 -5.67 -5.33
N THR A 49 11.12 -6.50 -4.36
CA THR A 49 10.38 -6.66 -3.10
C THR A 49 11.37 -6.84 -1.96
N LEU A 50 11.21 -6.06 -0.91
CA LEU A 50 12.00 -6.12 0.30
C LEU A 50 11.49 -7.24 1.21
N GLU A 51 12.42 -8.00 1.76
CA GLU A 51 12.17 -8.97 2.84
C GLU A 51 13.21 -8.71 3.94
N MET A 52 12.78 -8.75 5.20
CA MET A 52 13.69 -8.61 6.34
C MET A 52 14.59 -9.85 6.44
N ILE A 53 15.84 -9.66 6.85
CA ILE A 53 16.76 -10.79 7.05
C ILE A 53 16.25 -11.76 8.12
N ALA A 54 16.74 -12.99 8.06
CA ALA A 54 16.50 -13.96 9.12
C ALA A 54 17.13 -13.46 10.41
N MET A 55 16.33 -13.39 11.47
CA MET A 55 16.79 -12.93 12.78
C MET A 55 16.95 -14.07 13.79
N ASN A 56 16.49 -15.29 13.47
CA ASN A 56 16.46 -16.45 14.37
C ASN A 56 17.83 -16.86 14.95
N HIS A 57 18.93 -16.57 14.27
CA HIS A 57 20.29 -16.80 14.78
C HIS A 57 20.76 -15.81 15.87
N PHE A 58 20.01 -14.73 16.13
CA PHE A 58 20.38 -13.75 17.16
C PHE A 58 19.65 -14.01 18.49
N PRO A 59 20.28 -13.67 19.63
CA PRO A 59 19.63 -13.74 20.94
C PRO A 59 18.32 -12.94 20.98
N GLN A 60 17.33 -13.42 21.74
CA GLN A 60 16.01 -12.78 21.85
C GLN A 60 16.10 -11.29 22.22
N ALA A 61 16.86 -10.94 23.25
CA ALA A 61 17.04 -9.55 23.68
C ALA A 61 17.57 -8.65 22.54
N PHE A 62 18.49 -9.17 21.71
CA PHE A 62 19.01 -8.42 20.56
C PHE A 62 17.94 -8.27 19.46
N ARG A 63 17.19 -9.33 19.17
CA ARG A 63 16.08 -9.27 18.19
C ARG A 63 15.04 -8.23 18.59
N GLU A 64 14.69 -8.16 19.87
CA GLU A 64 13.74 -7.19 20.40
C GLU A 64 14.25 -5.76 20.25
N VAL A 65 15.54 -5.51 20.54
CA VAL A 65 16.19 -4.21 20.35
C VAL A 65 16.18 -3.78 18.88
N VAL A 66 16.56 -4.67 17.95
CA VAL A 66 16.53 -4.39 16.51
C VAL A 66 15.12 -4.09 16.04
N GLN A 67 14.17 -4.97 16.38
CA GLN A 67 12.79 -4.81 15.95
C GLN A 67 12.15 -3.54 16.54
N ALA A 68 12.43 -3.18 17.80
CA ALA A 68 11.94 -1.93 18.39
C ALA A 68 12.49 -0.68 17.69
N ALA A 69 13.72 -0.76 17.16
CA ALA A 69 14.34 0.33 16.42
C ALA A 69 13.68 0.52 15.04
N ILE A 70 13.44 -0.55 14.28
CA ILE A 70 13.04 -0.45 12.86
C ILE A 70 11.54 -0.66 12.59
N LEU A 71 10.79 -1.27 13.52
CA LEU A 71 9.37 -1.57 13.32
C LEU A 71 8.47 -0.51 13.96
N ASP A 72 7.33 -0.27 13.33
CA ASP A 72 6.24 0.49 13.91
C ASP A 72 5.39 -0.41 14.82
N ARG A 73 5.80 -0.52 16.09
CA ARG A 73 5.10 -1.34 17.08
C ARG A 73 3.69 -0.86 17.39
N ALA A 74 3.41 0.44 17.24
CA ALA A 74 2.10 1.00 17.53
C ALA A 74 1.10 0.55 16.46
N MET A 75 1.43 0.76 15.18
CA MET A 75 0.61 0.27 14.06
C MET A 75 0.49 -1.26 14.09
N GLN A 76 1.59 -1.97 14.39
CA GLN A 76 1.55 -3.43 14.49
C GLN A 76 0.53 -3.89 15.53
N ALA A 77 0.60 -3.35 16.75
CA ALA A 77 -0.30 -3.71 17.83
C ALA A 77 -1.75 -3.37 17.50
N SER A 78 -2.00 -2.17 16.94
CA SER A 78 -3.32 -1.69 16.54
C SER A 78 -3.99 -2.62 15.52
N LEU A 79 -3.31 -2.92 14.41
CA LEU A 79 -3.86 -3.77 13.35
C LEU A 79 -3.99 -5.25 13.76
N GLU A 80 -3.09 -5.76 14.61
CA GLU A 80 -3.20 -7.13 15.16
C GLU A 80 -4.36 -7.24 16.17
N GLN A 81 -4.57 -6.23 17.02
CA GLN A 81 -5.66 -6.17 17.98
C GLN A 81 -7.03 -6.17 17.30
N GLU A 82 -7.17 -5.41 16.21
CA GLU A 82 -8.39 -5.37 15.38
C GLU A 82 -8.51 -6.58 14.42
N LYS A 83 -7.62 -7.58 14.55
CA LYS A 83 -7.59 -8.80 13.71
C LYS A 83 -7.53 -8.51 12.21
N LYS A 84 -6.92 -7.39 11.81
CA LYS A 84 -6.66 -7.03 10.41
C LYS A 84 -5.32 -7.57 9.94
N LEU A 85 -4.32 -7.60 10.82
CA LEU A 85 -2.96 -8.09 10.54
C LEU A 85 -2.67 -9.39 11.31
N ASN A 86 -1.94 -10.32 10.69
CA ASN A 86 -1.41 -11.55 11.30
C ASN A 86 -2.43 -12.46 12.02
N TRP A 87 -3.71 -12.41 11.64
CA TRP A 87 -4.78 -13.20 12.27
C TRP A 87 -4.83 -14.66 11.79
N CYS A 88 -4.35 -14.94 10.57
CA CYS A 88 -4.32 -16.28 9.96
C CYS A 88 -2.98 -16.96 10.22
N ARG A 89 -3.00 -18.18 10.81
CA ARG A 89 -1.80 -18.89 11.26
C ARG A 89 -1.07 -19.62 10.12
N GLU A 90 -1.81 -19.92 9.07
CA GLU A 90 -1.34 -20.60 7.85
C GLU A 90 -0.46 -19.68 7.00
N LEU A 91 -0.50 -18.37 7.27
CA LEU A 91 0.21 -17.34 6.52
C LEU A 91 1.43 -16.79 7.27
N LYS A 92 2.46 -16.41 6.50
CA LYS A 92 3.64 -15.75 7.06
C LYS A 92 3.24 -14.45 7.76
N LYS A 93 3.83 -14.20 8.93
CA LYS A 93 3.65 -12.92 9.63
C LYS A 93 4.30 -11.77 8.86
N MET A 94 3.60 -10.66 8.82
CA MET A 94 4.09 -9.38 8.32
C MET A 94 4.31 -8.40 9.48
N VAL A 95 5.27 -7.49 9.31
CA VAL A 95 5.59 -6.45 10.28
C VAL A 95 5.69 -5.10 9.58
N PRO A 96 5.13 -4.02 10.17
CA PRO A 96 5.25 -2.68 9.60
C PRO A 96 6.64 -2.10 9.87
N LEU A 97 7.34 -1.64 8.83
CA LEU A 97 8.55 -0.83 9.02
C LEU A 97 8.20 0.60 9.37
N ARG A 98 9.03 1.25 10.19
CA ARG A 98 8.93 2.70 10.42
C ARG A 98 9.06 3.46 9.11
N THR A 99 8.17 4.44 8.95
CA THR A 99 8.06 5.31 7.78
C THR A 99 8.02 6.77 8.27
N ASN A 100 8.54 7.71 7.49
CA ASN A 100 8.46 9.13 7.86
C ASN A 100 7.01 9.63 7.71
N GLY A 101 6.53 10.41 8.67
CA GLY A 101 5.21 11.02 8.69
C GLY A 101 5.24 12.50 8.28
N ASP A 102 5.83 12.83 7.13
CA ASP A 102 5.99 14.21 6.62
C ASP A 102 4.90 14.62 5.61
N GLY A 103 3.86 13.79 5.44
CA GLY A 103 2.84 13.89 4.41
C GLY A 103 3.08 12.99 3.19
N ASN A 104 4.32 12.54 2.96
CA ASN A 104 4.69 11.68 1.83
C ASN A 104 4.71 10.17 2.19
N CYS A 105 4.10 9.79 3.31
CA CYS A 105 4.22 8.43 3.88
C CYS A 105 3.75 7.32 2.93
N LEU A 106 2.73 7.54 2.09
CA LEU A 106 2.30 6.57 1.06
C LEU A 106 3.46 6.18 0.12
N LEU A 107 4.17 7.17 -0.39
CA LEU A 107 5.24 6.96 -1.37
C LEU A 107 6.52 6.47 -0.70
N HIS A 108 6.78 6.93 0.53
CA HIS A 108 7.82 6.34 1.38
C HIS A 108 7.58 4.85 1.61
N ALA A 109 6.36 4.47 2.00
CA ALA A 109 6.01 3.08 2.28
C ALA A 109 6.11 2.22 1.00
N ALA A 110 5.56 2.66 -0.12
CA ALA A 110 5.68 1.94 -1.40
C ALA A 110 7.15 1.78 -1.84
N SER A 111 7.94 2.85 -1.77
CA SER A 111 9.37 2.83 -2.08
C SER A 111 10.15 1.90 -1.14
N GLN A 112 9.85 1.92 0.16
CA GLN A 112 10.47 1.01 1.13
C GLN A 112 10.10 -0.45 0.86
N TYR A 113 8.84 -0.75 0.54
CA TYR A 113 8.41 -2.11 0.21
C TYR A 113 9.15 -2.68 -1.00
N MET A 114 9.38 -1.86 -2.03
CA MET A 114 10.06 -2.31 -3.25
C MET A 114 11.59 -2.32 -3.11
N LEU A 115 12.16 -1.26 -2.53
CA LEU A 115 13.58 -0.91 -2.67
C LEU A 115 14.32 -0.73 -1.35
N GLY A 116 13.62 -0.73 -0.21
CA GLY A 116 14.20 -0.51 1.12
C GLY A 116 14.67 0.92 1.40
N VAL A 117 14.30 1.88 0.54
CA VAL A 117 14.59 3.32 0.70
C VAL A 117 13.31 4.12 0.66
N GLN A 118 13.27 5.24 1.38
CA GLN A 118 12.14 6.19 1.32
C GLN A 118 12.24 7.11 0.09
N ASP A 119 11.10 7.64 -0.34
CA ASP A 119 10.99 8.61 -1.44
C ASP A 119 11.44 10.03 -1.03
N THR A 120 12.64 10.16 -0.48
CA THR A 120 13.17 11.45 0.01
C THR A 120 13.48 12.44 -1.11
N ASP A 121 13.80 11.94 -2.31
CA ASP A 121 14.14 12.76 -3.48
C ASP A 121 12.85 13.13 -4.28
N LEU A 122 11.69 12.70 -3.76
CA LEU A 122 10.34 12.95 -4.27
C LEU A 122 10.13 12.42 -5.70
N VAL A 123 10.79 11.33 -6.06
CA VAL A 123 10.75 10.79 -7.43
C VAL A 123 9.36 10.22 -7.69
N LEU A 124 8.84 9.40 -6.77
CA LEU A 124 7.48 8.88 -6.89
C LEU A 124 6.45 10.00 -6.76
N ARG A 125 6.67 11.00 -5.87
CA ARG A 125 5.74 12.14 -5.74
C ARG A 125 5.65 12.97 -7.00
N LYS A 126 6.79 13.28 -7.61
CA LYS A 126 6.86 13.99 -8.90
C LYS A 126 6.25 13.16 -10.03
N ALA A 127 6.44 11.84 -10.04
CA ALA A 127 5.81 10.98 -11.03
C ALA A 127 4.28 10.99 -10.89
N LEU A 128 3.77 10.87 -9.67
CA LEU A 128 2.33 10.95 -9.35
C LEU A 128 1.72 12.28 -9.78
N HIS A 129 2.33 13.39 -9.36
CA HIS A 129 1.89 14.72 -9.75
C HIS A 129 2.00 14.94 -11.27
N GLY A 130 3.04 14.41 -11.90
CA GLY A 130 3.23 14.46 -13.36
C GLY A 130 2.10 13.77 -14.11
N VAL A 131 1.64 12.59 -13.67
CA VAL A 131 0.43 11.96 -14.24
C VAL A 131 -0.78 12.89 -14.13
N LEU A 132 -0.97 13.48 -12.95
CA LEU A 132 -2.13 14.34 -12.68
C LEU A 132 -2.12 15.68 -13.44
N LYS A 133 -0.95 16.22 -13.77
CA LYS A 133 -0.79 17.53 -14.44
C LYS A 133 -0.46 17.47 -15.92
N GLU A 134 0.27 16.46 -16.35
CA GLU A 134 0.90 16.40 -17.68
C GLU A 134 0.23 15.36 -18.60
N THR A 135 -0.77 14.60 -18.12
CA THR A 135 -1.43 13.55 -18.90
C THR A 135 -2.96 13.68 -18.88
N ASP A 136 -3.65 12.97 -19.76
CA ASP A 136 -5.11 12.89 -19.74
C ASP A 136 -5.58 12.10 -18.50
N THR A 137 -6.32 12.78 -17.63
CA THR A 137 -6.81 12.23 -16.35
C THR A 137 -8.29 11.88 -16.37
N ALA A 138 -8.97 11.97 -17.52
CA ALA A 138 -10.42 11.76 -17.62
C ALA A 138 -10.86 10.40 -17.05
N VAL A 139 -10.09 9.34 -17.30
CA VAL A 139 -10.39 7.99 -16.79
C VAL A 139 -10.22 7.91 -15.27
N PHE A 140 -9.17 8.53 -14.70
CA PHE A 140 -8.99 8.58 -13.25
C PHE A 140 -10.10 9.38 -12.58
N LYS A 141 -10.47 10.52 -13.17
CA LYS A 141 -11.55 11.38 -12.67
C LYS A 141 -12.91 10.66 -12.70
N ALA A 142 -13.23 9.97 -13.79
CA ALA A 142 -14.47 9.20 -13.91
C ALA A 142 -14.56 8.07 -12.86
N ARG A 143 -13.44 7.39 -12.59
CA ARG A 143 -13.35 6.36 -11.54
C ARG A 143 -13.50 6.95 -10.14
N PHE A 144 -12.86 8.10 -9.89
CA PHE A 144 -12.99 8.84 -8.64
C PHE A 144 -14.44 9.24 -8.37
N GLN A 145 -15.12 9.80 -9.38
CA GLN A 145 -16.54 10.12 -9.30
C GLN A 145 -17.40 8.90 -9.00
N ALA A 146 -17.18 7.78 -9.71
CA ALA A 146 -17.93 6.54 -9.49
C ALA A 146 -17.76 5.99 -8.06
N GLU A 147 -16.53 5.98 -7.54
CA GLU A 147 -16.23 5.55 -6.16
C GLU A 147 -16.92 6.45 -5.12
N LEU A 148 -16.86 7.78 -5.28
CA LEU A 148 -17.52 8.72 -4.38
C LEU A 148 -19.04 8.58 -4.40
N LEU A 149 -19.64 8.43 -5.58
CA LEU A 149 -21.09 8.24 -5.74
C LEU A 149 -21.57 6.92 -5.10
N GLN A 150 -20.74 5.88 -5.11
CA GLN A 150 -21.02 4.60 -4.45
C GLN A 150 -20.78 4.63 -2.93
N SER A 151 -20.18 5.70 -2.39
CA SER A 151 -19.94 5.82 -0.96
C SER A 151 -21.25 6.05 -0.18
N GLN A 152 -21.33 5.42 1.00
CA GLN A 152 -22.51 5.53 1.87
C GLN A 152 -22.74 6.96 2.36
N GLU A 153 -21.68 7.74 2.58
CA GLU A 153 -21.77 9.13 3.02
C GLU A 153 -22.42 10.02 1.95
N PHE A 154 -22.05 9.85 0.68
CA PHE A 154 -22.66 10.61 -0.42
C PHE A 154 -24.15 10.26 -0.60
N THR A 155 -24.48 8.97 -0.48
CA THR A 155 -25.86 8.48 -0.60
C THR A 155 -26.74 8.96 0.56
N GLN A 156 -26.21 8.99 1.79
CA GLN A 156 -26.96 9.41 2.98
C GLN A 156 -27.14 10.91 3.10
N THR A 157 -26.18 11.70 2.61
CA THR A 157 -26.27 13.18 2.66
C THR A 157 -27.20 13.76 1.59
N GLY A 158 -27.61 12.96 0.60
CA GLY A 158 -28.45 13.42 -0.51
C GLY A 158 -27.78 14.49 -1.39
N LEU A 159 -26.47 14.66 -1.24
CA LEU A 159 -25.69 15.64 -1.99
C LEU A 159 -25.74 15.32 -3.48
N ARG A 160 -25.95 16.34 -4.31
CA ARG A 160 -25.83 16.26 -5.77
C ARG A 160 -24.77 17.24 -6.21
N TYR A 161 -23.62 16.72 -6.65
CA TYR A 161 -22.55 17.55 -7.16
C TYR A 161 -22.87 18.00 -8.59
N THR A 162 -22.64 19.28 -8.87
CA THR A 162 -22.65 19.80 -10.24
C THR A 162 -21.32 19.47 -10.93
N THR A 163 -21.24 19.66 -12.24
CA THR A 163 -19.98 19.51 -12.98
C THR A 163 -18.86 20.39 -12.40
N MET A 164 -19.20 21.61 -11.95
CA MET A 164 -18.22 22.55 -11.38
C MET A 164 -17.66 22.06 -10.04
N ASN A 165 -18.51 21.49 -9.17
CA ASN A 165 -18.05 20.87 -7.92
C ASN A 165 -17.05 19.74 -8.19
N TRP A 166 -17.26 18.95 -9.24
CA TRP A 166 -16.33 17.87 -9.59
C TRP A 166 -15.01 18.34 -10.18
N GLU A 167 -14.99 19.46 -10.91
CA GLU A 167 -13.74 20.11 -11.32
C GLU A 167 -12.98 20.61 -10.10
N ASP A 168 -13.65 21.33 -9.19
CA ASP A 168 -13.03 21.89 -7.98
C ASP A 168 -12.46 20.80 -7.06
N GLU A 169 -13.19 19.70 -6.82
CA GLU A 169 -12.67 18.58 -6.04
C GLU A 169 -11.48 17.90 -6.75
N TRP A 170 -11.53 17.73 -8.07
CA TRP A 170 -10.42 17.15 -8.81
C TRP A 170 -9.18 18.03 -8.74
N ASP A 171 -9.32 19.36 -8.85
CA ASP A 171 -8.21 20.29 -8.71
C ASP A 171 -7.56 20.24 -7.32
N LYS A 172 -8.33 19.97 -6.27
CA LYS A 172 -7.79 19.70 -4.92
C LYS A 172 -6.95 18.43 -4.90
N ILE A 173 -7.46 17.33 -5.48
CA ILE A 173 -6.70 16.06 -5.62
C ILE A 173 -5.37 16.31 -6.33
N VAL A 174 -5.39 17.04 -7.45
CA VAL A 174 -4.17 17.39 -8.18
C VAL A 174 -3.21 18.22 -7.31
N LYS A 175 -3.73 19.21 -6.57
CA LYS A 175 -2.92 20.06 -5.68
C LYS A 175 -2.26 19.27 -4.55
N MET A 176 -2.97 18.32 -3.94
CA MET A 176 -2.45 17.47 -2.85
C MET A 176 -1.25 16.62 -3.29
N ALA A 177 -1.19 16.22 -4.55
CA ALA A 177 -0.06 15.48 -5.10
C ALA A 177 1.20 16.36 -5.34
N SER A 178 1.08 17.69 -5.35
CA SER A 178 2.14 18.63 -5.72
C SER A 178 3.40 18.47 -4.84
N PRO A 179 4.61 18.28 -5.42
CA PRO A 179 5.86 18.10 -4.69
C PRO A 179 6.31 19.35 -3.91
N VAL A 180 5.59 20.47 -3.99
CA VAL A 180 5.86 21.70 -3.26
C VAL A 180 5.48 21.52 -1.79
N SER A 181 6.22 22.18 -0.89
CA SER A 181 5.94 22.12 0.54
C SER A 181 4.55 22.68 0.86
N SER A 182 3.83 22.03 1.78
CA SER A 182 2.52 22.51 2.22
C SER A 182 2.64 23.53 3.35
N SER A 183 1.61 24.36 3.51
CA SER A 183 1.48 25.32 4.61
C SER A 183 0.73 24.75 5.82
N ASN A 184 0.29 23.49 5.76
CA ASN A 184 -0.73 22.91 6.64
C ASN A 184 -0.14 22.11 7.82
N GLY A 185 1.09 22.42 8.23
CA GLY A 185 1.75 21.82 9.40
C GLY A 185 2.58 20.55 9.14
N LEU A 186 2.37 19.87 8.00
CA LEU A 186 3.28 18.84 7.48
C LEU A 186 4.18 19.44 6.39
N GLN A 187 5.24 18.72 6.00
CA GLN A 187 6.08 19.17 4.89
C GLN A 187 5.33 19.07 3.56
N PHE A 188 4.47 18.07 3.41
CA PHE A 188 3.67 17.82 2.21
C PHE A 188 2.21 17.56 2.58
N ASP A 189 1.29 17.77 1.64
CA ASP A 189 -0.11 17.37 1.84
C ASP A 189 -0.24 15.84 1.81
N SER A 190 -1.05 15.30 2.73
CA SER A 190 -1.37 13.88 2.80
C SER A 190 -2.12 13.43 1.54
N LEU A 191 -1.92 12.17 1.14
CA LEU A 191 -2.53 11.60 -0.05
C LEU A 191 -3.70 10.67 0.32
N GLU A 192 -4.72 10.66 -0.53
CA GLU A 192 -5.96 9.87 -0.40
C GLU A 192 -5.96 8.58 -1.24
N ASP A 193 -7.03 7.80 -1.16
CA ASP A 193 -7.23 6.50 -1.85
C ASP A 193 -7.04 6.59 -3.39
N ILE A 194 -7.52 7.65 -4.04
CA ILE A 194 -7.32 7.86 -5.48
C ILE A 194 -5.84 7.96 -5.87
N HIS A 195 -5.01 8.52 -5.00
CA HIS A 195 -3.56 8.58 -5.22
C HIS A 195 -2.92 7.20 -5.13
N ILE A 196 -3.45 6.30 -4.29
CA ILE A 196 -3.01 4.90 -4.21
C ILE A 196 -3.36 4.17 -5.51
N PHE A 197 -4.54 4.42 -6.06
CA PHE A 197 -4.94 3.86 -7.35
C PHE A 197 -4.03 4.34 -8.48
N ILE A 198 -3.79 5.65 -8.59
CA ILE A 198 -2.89 6.20 -9.61
C ILE A 198 -1.47 5.64 -9.41
N LEU A 199 -0.99 5.57 -8.16
CA LEU A 199 0.31 4.97 -7.84
C LEU A 199 0.39 3.51 -8.29
N SER A 200 -0.65 2.69 -8.07
CA SER A 200 -0.67 1.30 -8.55
C SER A 200 -0.47 1.21 -10.07
N ASN A 201 -1.05 2.15 -10.83
CA ASN A 201 -0.90 2.25 -12.28
C ASN A 201 0.49 2.74 -12.70
N ILE A 202 1.09 3.69 -11.97
CA ILE A 202 2.50 4.12 -12.17
C ILE A 202 3.46 2.95 -11.96
N LEU A 203 3.19 2.12 -10.94
CA LEU A 203 4.01 0.97 -10.60
C LEU A 203 3.68 -0.27 -11.44
N ARG A 204 2.59 -0.26 -12.20
CA ARG A 204 2.03 -1.44 -12.90
C ARG A 204 1.97 -2.65 -11.98
N ARG A 205 1.57 -2.41 -10.73
CA ARG A 205 1.65 -3.39 -9.64
C ARG A 205 0.50 -3.16 -8.66
N PRO A 206 -0.29 -4.20 -8.33
CA PRO A 206 -1.36 -4.07 -7.35
C PRO A 206 -0.86 -3.61 -5.99
N ILE A 207 -1.68 -2.84 -5.27
CA ILE A 207 -1.42 -2.43 -3.90
C ILE A 207 -2.57 -2.96 -3.03
N VAL A 208 -2.23 -3.65 -1.94
CA VAL A 208 -3.18 -4.10 -0.91
C VAL A 208 -2.92 -3.27 0.34
N VAL A 209 -3.93 -2.56 0.81
CA VAL A 209 -3.87 -1.75 2.03
C VAL A 209 -4.66 -2.45 3.13
N ILE A 210 -3.96 -2.84 4.19
CA ILE A 210 -4.53 -3.38 5.41
C ILE A 210 -4.74 -2.21 6.37
N ALA A 211 -5.99 -1.90 6.68
CA ALA A 211 -6.36 -0.79 7.54
C ALA A 211 -7.47 -1.21 8.52
N ASP A 212 -7.57 -0.48 9.63
CA ASP A 212 -8.81 -0.50 10.40
C ASP A 212 -9.92 0.22 9.60
N GLN A 213 -11.12 -0.34 9.59
CA GLN A 213 -12.25 0.17 8.80
C GLN A 213 -12.98 1.33 9.49
N VAL A 214 -12.57 1.71 10.70
CA VAL A 214 -13.27 2.68 11.54
C VAL A 214 -12.31 3.73 12.08
N VAL A 215 -12.54 5.01 11.78
CA VAL A 215 -11.90 6.10 12.52
C VAL A 215 -12.58 6.23 13.88
N ARG A 216 -11.84 6.05 14.98
CA ARG A 216 -12.38 6.22 16.34
C ARG A 216 -11.98 7.57 16.92
N SER A 217 -12.92 8.23 17.57
CA SER A 217 -12.66 9.47 18.33
C SER A 217 -11.69 9.20 19.48
N MET A 218 -10.57 9.92 19.53
CA MET A 218 -9.63 9.85 20.66
C MET A 218 -10.24 10.29 22.01
N LYS A 219 -11.37 11.00 22.01
CA LYS A 219 -12.04 11.48 23.23
C LYS A 219 -13.14 10.55 23.74
N SER A 220 -13.79 9.79 22.85
CA SER A 220 -15.00 9.00 23.19
C SER A 220 -14.93 7.54 22.77
N GLY A 221 -13.91 7.11 22.01
CA GLY A 221 -13.80 5.76 21.46
C GLY A 221 -14.87 5.39 20.42
N SER A 222 -15.78 6.32 20.10
CA SER A 222 -16.88 6.13 19.16
C SER A 222 -16.39 6.20 17.71
N SER A 223 -16.94 5.34 16.87
CA SER A 223 -16.77 5.34 15.41
C SER A 223 -17.25 6.68 14.81
N ILE A 224 -16.38 7.39 14.09
CA ILE A 224 -16.67 8.71 13.48
C ILE A 224 -17.09 8.53 12.01
N SER A 225 -16.23 7.93 11.18
CA SER A 225 -16.47 7.70 9.77
C SER A 225 -15.78 6.42 9.29
N PRO A 226 -16.32 5.73 8.27
CA PRO A 226 -15.65 4.59 7.66
C PRO A 226 -14.37 5.07 6.98
N LEU A 227 -13.25 4.43 7.32
CA LEU A 227 -12.01 4.69 6.61
C LEU A 227 -12.03 3.94 5.28
N ASN A 228 -12.22 4.67 4.17
CA ASN A 228 -12.33 4.09 2.82
C ASN A 228 -10.96 3.84 2.14
N VAL A 229 -9.87 3.68 2.91
CA VAL A 229 -8.51 3.50 2.37
C VAL A 229 -8.09 2.02 2.34
N GLY A 230 -8.70 1.18 3.17
CA GLY A 230 -8.39 -0.25 3.24
C GLY A 230 -9.01 -1.03 2.09
N GLY A 231 -8.20 -1.76 1.33
CA GLY A 231 -8.67 -2.52 0.18
C GLY A 231 -7.58 -2.87 -0.83
N ILE A 232 -8.02 -3.20 -2.04
CA ILE A 232 -7.19 -3.65 -3.16
C ILE A 232 -7.27 -2.61 -4.29
N TYR A 233 -6.11 -2.15 -4.75
CA TYR A 233 -5.94 -1.20 -5.84
C TYR A 233 -5.26 -1.90 -7.02
N LEU A 234 -6.00 -2.13 -8.10
CA LEU A 234 -5.50 -2.80 -9.30
C LEU A 234 -5.01 -1.79 -10.35
N PRO A 235 -3.92 -2.07 -11.09
CA PRO A 235 -3.42 -1.20 -12.15
C PRO A 235 -4.24 -1.31 -13.45
N LEU A 236 -5.51 -0.90 -13.39
CA LEU A 236 -6.51 -1.10 -14.45
C LEU A 236 -6.28 -0.29 -15.74
N HIS A 237 -5.30 0.62 -15.79
CA HIS A 237 -4.89 1.31 -17.03
C HIS A 237 -3.94 0.47 -17.89
N TRP A 238 -3.52 -0.69 -17.39
CA TRP A 238 -2.62 -1.60 -18.08
C TRP A 238 -3.26 -2.97 -18.25
N PRO A 239 -3.03 -3.66 -19.38
CA PRO A 239 -3.44 -5.05 -19.48
C PRO A 239 -2.71 -5.89 -18.43
N PRO A 240 -3.35 -6.92 -17.84
CA PRO A 240 -2.76 -7.73 -16.77
C PRO A 240 -1.41 -8.39 -17.14
N THR A 241 -1.16 -8.61 -18.43
CA THR A 241 0.09 -9.17 -18.97
C THR A 241 1.29 -8.23 -18.84
N GLU A 242 1.05 -6.93 -18.67
CA GLU A 242 2.10 -5.92 -18.49
C GLU A 242 2.31 -5.54 -17.01
N CYS A 243 1.58 -6.18 -16.10
CA CYS A 243 1.62 -5.90 -14.68
C CYS A 243 2.40 -6.96 -13.89
N TYR A 244 3.00 -6.53 -12.79
CA TYR A 244 3.61 -7.44 -11.83
C TYR A 244 2.57 -7.93 -10.82
N LYS A 245 2.26 -9.23 -10.86
CA LYS A 245 1.09 -9.83 -10.17
C LYS A 245 1.26 -10.12 -8.67
N TYR A 246 2.37 -9.67 -8.09
CA TYR A 246 2.63 -9.78 -6.65
C TYR A 246 2.44 -8.42 -6.00
N PRO A 247 1.49 -8.26 -5.07
CA PRO A 247 1.11 -6.94 -4.59
C PRO A 247 2.21 -6.28 -3.77
N ILE A 248 2.14 -4.95 -3.66
CA ILE A 248 2.71 -4.21 -2.54
C ILE A 248 1.71 -4.29 -1.39
N VAL A 249 2.16 -4.58 -0.18
CA VAL A 249 1.28 -4.67 1.00
C VAL A 249 1.63 -3.54 1.96
N LEU A 250 0.66 -2.66 2.23
CA LEU A 250 0.79 -1.51 3.10
C LEU A 250 -0.14 -1.65 4.30
N GLY A 251 0.30 -1.19 5.46
CA GLY A 251 -0.52 -0.95 6.63
C GLY A 251 -0.92 0.52 6.66
N TYR A 252 -2.15 0.80 7.07
CA TYR A 252 -2.61 2.15 7.33
C TYR A 252 -3.31 2.22 8.68
N ASP A 253 -2.81 3.09 9.55
CA ASP A 253 -3.39 3.39 10.85
C ASP A 253 -3.08 4.85 11.20
N SER A 254 -4.00 5.53 11.89
CA SER A 254 -3.79 6.88 12.41
C SER A 254 -3.26 7.88 11.37
N GLN A 255 -3.78 7.83 10.13
CA GLN A 255 -3.35 8.67 8.99
C GLN A 255 -1.89 8.46 8.56
N HIS A 256 -1.34 7.26 8.80
CA HIS A 256 0.04 6.93 8.47
C HIS A 256 0.12 5.63 7.69
N PHE A 257 0.88 5.64 6.58
CA PHE A 257 1.20 4.43 5.82
C PHE A 257 2.55 3.86 6.25
N ALA A 258 2.61 2.53 6.34
CA ALA A 258 3.86 1.78 6.50
C ALA A 258 3.87 0.55 5.60
N PRO A 259 5.04 0.08 5.12
CA PRO A 259 5.12 -1.16 4.36
C PRO A 259 5.04 -2.35 5.31
N LEU A 260 4.17 -3.32 4.99
CA LEU A 260 4.05 -4.58 5.71
C LEU A 260 4.99 -5.62 5.08
N ILE A 261 6.18 -5.78 5.64
CA ILE A 261 7.19 -6.69 5.11
C ILE A 261 7.18 -8.02 5.85
N THR A 262 7.74 -9.06 5.25
CA THR A 262 7.95 -10.34 5.90
C THR A 262 9.35 -10.49 6.45
N VAL A 263 9.50 -11.34 7.45
CA VAL A 263 10.81 -11.78 7.95
C VAL A 263 11.18 -13.08 7.26
N LYS A 264 12.40 -13.14 6.73
CA LYS A 264 12.93 -14.35 6.13
C LYS A 264 13.11 -15.40 7.20
N ASP A 265 12.32 -16.46 7.11
CA ASP A 265 12.49 -17.66 7.92
C ASP A 265 12.07 -18.90 7.12
N SER A 266 12.49 -20.07 7.59
CA SER A 266 12.25 -21.37 6.95
C SER A 266 10.93 -22.03 7.37
N GLY A 267 10.01 -21.27 7.98
CA GLY A 267 8.74 -21.80 8.45
C GLY A 267 7.81 -22.28 7.32
N PRO A 268 6.90 -23.22 7.62
CA PRO A 268 6.00 -23.83 6.64
C PRO A 268 4.87 -22.89 6.19
N GLU A 269 4.74 -21.71 6.79
CA GLU A 269 3.65 -20.78 6.52
C GLU A 269 3.71 -20.21 5.10
N ILE A 270 2.54 -20.07 4.49
CA ILE A 270 2.38 -19.67 3.09
C ILE A 270 2.65 -18.17 2.95
N ARG A 271 3.38 -17.81 1.90
CA ARG A 271 3.66 -16.42 1.53
C ARG A 271 2.49 -15.80 0.75
N ALA A 272 1.42 -15.45 1.46
CA ALA A 272 0.28 -14.74 0.88
C ALA A 272 -0.36 -13.76 1.85
N VAL A 273 -1.09 -12.78 1.32
CA VAL A 273 -1.90 -11.83 2.08
C VAL A 273 -3.39 -12.20 1.92
N PRO A 274 -4.18 -12.30 3.01
CA PRO A 274 -5.62 -12.52 2.91
C PRO A 274 -6.28 -11.43 2.10
N LEU A 275 -7.24 -11.81 1.25
CA LEU A 275 -8.14 -10.84 0.58
C LEU A 275 -9.49 -10.73 1.29
N ILE A 276 -9.54 -11.16 2.55
CA ILE A 276 -10.70 -11.09 3.42
C ILE A 276 -10.28 -10.62 4.82
N ASN A 277 -11.22 -10.00 5.53
CA ASN A 277 -11.12 -9.67 6.93
C ASN A 277 -12.05 -10.56 7.76
N PRO A 278 -11.62 -11.03 8.94
CA PRO A 278 -12.52 -11.70 9.87
C PRO A 278 -13.55 -10.70 10.42
N LYS A 279 -14.80 -11.14 10.54
CA LYS A 279 -15.88 -10.42 11.25
C LYS A 279 -16.24 -11.18 12.54
N ARG A 280 -17.15 -10.60 13.35
CA ARG A 280 -17.72 -11.32 14.51
C ARG A 280 -18.32 -12.66 14.11
N VAL A 281 -18.93 -12.71 12.92
CA VAL A 281 -19.44 -13.93 12.30
C VAL A 281 -19.01 -13.91 10.82
N GLY A 282 -18.28 -14.94 10.39
CA GLY A 282 -17.82 -15.09 9.02
C GLY A 282 -16.68 -14.13 8.62
N PHE A 283 -16.63 -13.84 7.33
CA PHE A 283 -15.58 -13.04 6.70
C PHE A 283 -16.19 -11.97 5.79
N GLU A 284 -15.43 -10.90 5.55
CA GLU A 284 -15.75 -9.88 4.56
C GLU A 284 -14.60 -9.73 3.58
N GLU A 285 -14.92 -9.68 2.30
CA GLU A 285 -13.93 -9.44 1.25
C GLU A 285 -13.37 -8.01 1.36
N LEU A 286 -12.07 -7.87 1.09
CA LEU A 286 -11.48 -6.55 0.94
C LEU A 286 -12.14 -5.83 -0.24
N LYS A 287 -12.44 -4.54 -0.05
CA LYS A 287 -12.96 -3.68 -1.10
C LYS A 287 -11.97 -3.63 -2.26
N VAL A 288 -12.44 -3.82 -3.50
CA VAL A 288 -11.64 -3.52 -4.70
C VAL A 288 -12.01 -2.10 -5.14
N HIS A 289 -11.04 -1.20 -5.03
CA HIS A 289 -11.26 0.22 -5.23
C HIS A 289 -11.37 0.59 -6.71
N PHE A 290 -12.14 1.65 -6.97
CA PHE A 290 -12.24 2.33 -8.28
C PHE A 290 -12.67 1.45 -9.46
N LEU A 291 -13.41 0.36 -9.21
CA LEU A 291 -14.07 -0.40 -10.27
C LEU A 291 -15.24 0.41 -10.86
N MET A 292 -15.29 0.47 -12.19
CA MET A 292 -16.44 1.02 -12.90
C MET A 292 -17.60 0.02 -12.87
N GLU A 293 -18.82 0.49 -13.09
CA GLU A 293 -20.04 -0.34 -13.05
C GLU A 293 -19.94 -1.60 -13.95
N LYS A 294 -19.34 -1.47 -15.15
CA LYS A 294 -19.11 -2.60 -16.06
C LYS A 294 -18.06 -3.62 -15.58
N GLU A 295 -17.18 -3.21 -14.67
CA GLU A 295 -16.09 -4.04 -14.11
C GLU A 295 -16.52 -4.75 -12.83
N GLN A 296 -17.52 -4.22 -12.10
CA GLN A 296 -18.03 -4.80 -10.86
C GLN A 296 -18.45 -6.28 -11.01
N PRO A 297 -19.21 -6.69 -12.06
CA PRO A 297 -19.55 -8.11 -12.27
C PRO A 297 -18.34 -8.98 -12.59
N GLN A 298 -17.23 -8.39 -13.04
CA GLN A 298 -16.00 -9.07 -13.44
C GLN A 298 -14.93 -9.04 -12.33
N LYS A 299 -15.27 -8.56 -11.12
CA LYS A 299 -14.33 -8.39 -9.99
C LYS A 299 -13.46 -9.62 -9.77
N GLU A 300 -14.05 -10.81 -9.70
CA GLU A 300 -13.32 -12.06 -9.47
C GLU A 300 -12.33 -12.38 -10.58
N ARG A 301 -12.72 -12.16 -11.83
CA ARG A 301 -11.84 -12.34 -12.98
C ARG A 301 -10.68 -11.34 -12.93
N LEU A 302 -10.96 -10.07 -12.64
CA LEU A 302 -9.93 -9.04 -12.49
C LEU A 302 -8.94 -9.39 -11.38
N LEU A 303 -9.41 -9.85 -10.23
CA LEU A 303 -8.52 -10.29 -9.15
C LEU A 303 -7.61 -11.45 -9.61
N ASN A 304 -8.14 -12.45 -10.32
CA ASN A 304 -7.32 -13.55 -10.88
C ASN A 304 -6.34 -13.08 -11.97
N ASP A 305 -6.75 -12.10 -12.77
CA ASP A 305 -5.93 -11.59 -13.87
C ASP A 305 -4.73 -10.77 -13.33
N TYR A 306 -4.94 -9.96 -12.29
CA TYR A 306 -3.93 -9.06 -11.73
C TYR A 306 -3.17 -9.61 -10.52
N LEU A 307 -3.63 -10.68 -9.87
CA LEU A 307 -2.98 -11.28 -8.69
C LEU A 307 -2.79 -12.78 -8.86
N HIS A 308 -1.73 -13.34 -8.25
CA HIS A 308 -1.60 -14.78 -8.07
C HIS A 308 -2.41 -15.25 -6.87
N LEU A 309 -3.69 -15.57 -7.08
CA LEU A 309 -4.58 -16.03 -6.03
C LEU A 309 -4.33 -17.50 -5.66
N ILE A 310 -4.55 -17.81 -4.39
CA ILE A 310 -4.62 -19.15 -3.85
C ILE A 310 -5.77 -19.27 -2.87
N GLU A 311 -6.21 -20.51 -2.69
CA GLU A 311 -7.21 -20.90 -1.72
C GLU A 311 -6.53 -21.57 -0.54
N ILE A 312 -6.87 -21.13 0.68
CA ILE A 312 -6.29 -21.62 1.93
C ILE A 312 -7.42 -22.07 2.85
N PRO A 313 -7.40 -23.32 3.34
CA PRO A 313 -8.34 -23.76 4.35
C PRO A 313 -8.00 -23.07 5.67
N VAL A 314 -8.95 -22.37 6.26
CA VAL A 314 -8.83 -21.70 7.56
C VAL A 314 -9.90 -22.19 8.51
N ILE A 315 -9.51 -22.48 9.75
CA ILE A 315 -10.47 -22.83 10.81
C ILE A 315 -11.11 -21.54 11.30
N GLY A 316 -12.43 -21.44 11.25
CA GLY A 316 -13.15 -20.24 11.69
C GLY A 316 -12.85 -19.93 13.16
N LEU A 317 -12.74 -18.64 13.50
CA LEU A 317 -12.58 -18.16 14.89
C LEU A 317 -13.84 -18.54 15.71
N GLY A 318 -13.93 -19.78 16.20
CA GLY A 318 -14.99 -20.27 17.08
C GLY A 318 -15.87 -21.42 16.54
N HIS A 319 -15.60 -21.98 15.35
CA HIS A 319 -16.36 -23.12 14.81
C HIS A 319 -15.44 -24.20 14.23
N GLU A 320 -15.83 -25.48 14.36
CA GLU A 320 -15.11 -26.65 13.83
C GLU A 320 -15.16 -26.76 12.29
N THR A 321 -15.89 -25.88 11.60
CA THR A 321 -16.02 -25.91 10.14
C THR A 321 -14.86 -25.20 9.46
N ALA A 322 -14.18 -25.89 8.53
CA ALA A 322 -13.15 -25.32 7.69
C ALA A 322 -13.76 -24.39 6.62
N TRP A 323 -13.21 -23.18 6.50
CA TRP A 323 -13.57 -22.21 5.47
C TRP A 323 -12.46 -22.13 4.43
N ILE A 324 -12.82 -21.86 3.17
CA ILE A 324 -11.83 -21.60 2.12
C ILE A 324 -11.69 -20.08 1.97
N MET A 325 -10.48 -19.58 2.22
CA MET A 325 -10.12 -18.18 2.07
C MET A 325 -9.30 -17.97 0.81
N LYS A 326 -9.61 -16.90 0.06
CA LYS A 326 -8.73 -16.39 -1.00
C LYS A 326 -7.62 -15.52 -0.42
N ALA A 327 -6.39 -15.78 -0.85
CA ALA A 327 -5.22 -14.98 -0.52
C ALA A 327 -4.39 -14.70 -1.78
N ALA A 328 -3.73 -13.54 -1.85
CA ALA A 328 -2.82 -13.21 -2.93
C ALA A 328 -1.37 -13.55 -2.54
N LYS A 329 -0.68 -14.35 -3.35
CA LYS A 329 0.75 -14.60 -3.14
C LYS A 329 1.55 -13.30 -3.25
N TYR A 330 2.61 -13.19 -2.47
CA TYR A 330 3.67 -12.19 -2.66
C TYR A 330 5.03 -12.90 -2.81
N VAL A 331 6.02 -12.18 -3.34
CA VAL A 331 7.36 -12.73 -3.58
C VAL A 331 8.21 -12.68 -2.31
N GLY A 332 8.88 -13.79 -1.99
CA GLY A 332 10.06 -13.79 -1.11
C GLY A 332 11.32 -13.44 -1.89
N PHE A 333 12.31 -12.81 -1.25
CA PHE A 333 13.50 -12.26 -1.91
C PHE A 333 14.04 -13.15 -3.04
N ILE A 334 13.91 -12.70 -4.30
CA ILE A 334 14.59 -13.32 -5.43
C ILE A 334 16.05 -12.89 -5.34
N LYS A 335 16.97 -13.86 -5.29
CA LYS A 335 18.43 -13.66 -5.27
C LYS A 335 18.99 -12.82 -6.42
N SER A 336 18.18 -12.34 -7.36
CA SER A 336 18.57 -11.44 -8.45
C SER A 336 18.36 -9.97 -8.06
N GLY A 337 19.06 -9.51 -7.02
CA GLY A 337 19.41 -8.09 -6.97
C GLY A 337 20.38 -7.79 -8.12
N PRO A 338 20.38 -6.58 -8.71
CA PRO A 338 21.38 -6.23 -9.69
C PRO A 338 22.75 -6.36 -9.03
N ARG A 339 23.65 -7.16 -9.62
CA ARG A 339 25.06 -7.11 -9.26
C ARG A 339 25.47 -5.65 -9.44
N ALA A 340 25.86 -5.02 -8.34
CA ALA A 340 26.59 -3.78 -8.41
C ALA A 340 28.01 -4.18 -8.79
N ASP A 341 28.20 -4.42 -10.08
CA ASP A 341 29.53 -4.33 -10.67
C ASP A 341 29.90 -2.84 -10.76
#